data_AF-A0A5K1C7W5-F1
#
_entry.id   AF-A0A5K1C7W5-F1
#
_cell.length_a   1.000
_cell.length_b   1.000
_cell.length_c   1.000
_cell.angle_alpha   90.00
_cell.angle_beta   90.00
_cell.angle_gamma   90.00
#
_symmetry.space_group_name_H-M   'P 1'
#
loop_
_entity.id
_entity.type
_entity.pdbx_description
1 polymer ?
#
loop_
_entity_poly.entity_id
_entity_poly.type
_entity_poly.pdbx_seq_one_letter_code
_entity_poly.pdbx_strand_id
1 'polypeptide(L)' 'PNRKDLVWQILREVCKGSGENPDCSLSELCTQLRNELSKGKFLLVLDDVWELKWWEQE' A
#
# COMPACT_ATOMS: atom_id res chain seq x y z
N PRO A 1 -6.21 -2.06 15.11
CA PRO A 1 -6.39 -1.70 13.68
C PRO A 1 -6.81 -2.92 12.85
N ASN A 2 -7.84 -2.79 12.01
CA ASN A 2 -8.22 -3.86 11.08
C ASN A 2 -7.15 -3.97 9.98
N ARG A 3 -6.71 -5.19 9.68
CA ARG A 3 -5.68 -5.45 8.66
C ARG A 3 -6.06 -4.88 7.29
N LYS A 4 -7.34 -4.96 6.92
CA LYS A 4 -7.84 -4.43 5.64
C LYS A 4 -7.73 -2.90 5.58
N ASP A 5 -8.01 -2.22 6.69
CA ASP A 5 -7.97 -0.77 6.76
C ASP A 5 -6.52 -0.27 6.63
N LEU A 6 -5.56 -0.93 7.28
CA LEU A 6 -4.15 -0.55 7.18
C LEU A 6 -3.58 -0.84 5.79
N VAL A 7 -3.92 -1.98 5.17
CA VAL A 7 -3.55 -2.25 3.77
C VAL A 7 -4.08 -1.15 2.85
N TRP A 8 -5.32 -0.71 3.08
CA TRP A 8 -5.91 0.34 2.26
C TRP A 8 -5.26 1.72 2.50
N GLN A 9 -4.88 2.05 3.73
CA GLN A 9 -4.10 3.25 4.03
C GLN A 9 -2.72 3.24 3.36
N ILE A 10 -1.99 2.13 3.44
CA ILE A 10 -0.69 1.97 2.77
C ILE A 10 -0.86 2.15 1.26
N LEU A 11 -1.83 1.46 0.66
CA LEU A 11 -2.10 1.58 -0.78
C LEU A 11 -2.44 3.02 -1.19
N ARG A 12 -3.25 3.73 -0.39
CA ARG A 12 -3.57 5.14 -0.68
C ARG A 12 -2.37 6.06 -0.59
N GLU A 13 -1.53 5.92 0.44
CA GLU A 13 -0.34 6.78 0.55
C GLU A 13 0.68 6.50 -0.55
N VAL A 14 0.85 5.25 -0.98
CA VAL A 14 1.76 4.94 -2.10
C VAL A 14 1.20 5.47 -3.44
N CYS A 15 -0.11 5.37 -3.68
CA CYS A 15 -0.73 5.87 -4.91
C CYS A 15 -0.97 7.39 -4.93
N LYS A 16 -0.92 8.08 -3.79
CA LYS A 16 -1.15 9.54 -3.67
C LYS A 16 -0.26 10.38 -4.58
N GLY A 17 0.92 9.87 -4.92
CA GLY A 17 1.84 10.51 -5.87
C GLY A 17 1.46 10.41 -7.35
N SER A 18 0.51 9.54 -7.73
CA SER A 18 0.15 9.31 -9.15
C SER A 18 -0.85 10.33 -9.71
N GLY A 19 -1.46 11.16 -8.86
CA GLY A 19 -2.47 12.16 -9.26
C GLY A 19 -3.88 11.57 -9.53
N GLU A 20 -4.10 10.30 -9.19
CA GLU A 20 -5.36 9.60 -9.42
C GLU A 20 -6.37 9.74 -8.25
N ASN A 21 -7.66 9.56 -8.54
CA ASN A 21 -8.78 9.87 -7.66
C ASN A 21 -8.78 9.03 -6.35
N PRO A 22 -8.87 9.65 -5.15
CA PRO A 22 -8.82 8.96 -3.85
C PRO A 22 -10.01 8.03 -3.53
N ASP A 23 -11.07 8.05 -4.33
CA ASP A 23 -12.25 7.16 -4.22
C ASP A 23 -12.12 5.84 -5.01
N CYS A 24 -10.91 5.47 -5.43
CA CYS A 24 -10.66 4.24 -6.17
C CYS A 24 -10.87 2.96 -5.31
N SER A 25 -11.35 1.89 -5.97
CA SER A 25 -11.48 0.58 -5.34
C SER A 25 -10.11 0.01 -4.94
N LEU A 26 -10.07 -0.90 -3.95
CA LEU A 26 -8.82 -1.55 -3.52
C LEU A 26 -8.14 -2.31 -4.67
N SER A 27 -8.93 -2.89 -5.59
CA SER A 27 -8.41 -3.57 -6.79
C SER A 27 -7.70 -2.61 -7.73
N GLU A 28 -8.21 -1.39 -7.86
CA GLU A 28 -7.67 -0.38 -8.77
C GLU A 28 -6.38 0.22 -8.20
N LEU A 29 -6.36 0.54 -6.91
CA LEU A 29 -5.13 0.91 -6.19
C LEU A 29 -4.05 -0.16 -6.30
N CYS A 30 -4.42 -1.44 -6.15
CA CYS A 30 -3.46 -2.54 -6.34
C CYS A 30 -2.93 -2.60 -7.77
N THR A 31 -3.77 -2.32 -8.77
CA THR A 31 -3.37 -2.34 -10.18
C THR A 31 -2.43 -1.17 -10.51
N GLN A 32 -2.76 0.04 -10.06
CA GLN A 32 -1.91 1.23 -10.19
C GLN A 32 -0.55 1.00 -9.53
N LEU A 33 -0.56 0.52 -8.28
CA LEU A 33 0.67 0.22 -7.56
C LEU A 33 1.51 -0.82 -8.32
N ARG A 34 0.90 -1.90 -8.81
CA ARG A 34 1.63 -2.92 -9.60
C ARG A 34 2.20 -2.33 -10.89
N ASN A 35 1.46 -1.45 -11.57
CA ASN A 35 1.92 -0.80 -12.79
C ASN A 35 3.11 0.12 -12.51
N GLU A 36 3.07 0.94 -11.46
CA GLU A 36 4.21 1.77 -11.07
C GLU A 36 5.42 0.92 -10.63
N LEU A 37 5.20 -0.09 -9.79
CA LEU A 37 6.26 -0.99 -9.32
C LEU A 37 6.87 -1.83 -10.45
N SER A 38 6.14 -2.10 -11.53
CA SER A 38 6.67 -2.86 -12.67
C SER A 38 7.74 -2.11 -13.47
N LYS A 39 7.81 -0.78 -13.34
CA LYS A 39 8.71 0.07 -14.13
C LYS A 39 10.15 0.09 -13.59
N GLY A 40 10.42 -0.52 -12.45
CA GLY A 40 11.73 -0.44 -11.81
C GLY A 40 11.86 -1.29 -10.55
N LYS A 41 12.95 -1.07 -9.83
CA LYS A 41 13.14 -1.65 -8.50
C LYS A 41 12.87 -0.56 -7.47
N PHE A 42 12.02 -0.87 -6.50
CA PHE A 42 11.59 0.06 -5.47
C PHE A 42 11.91 -0.50 -4.10
N LEU A 43 12.24 0.38 -3.16
CA LEU A 43 12.37 0.05 -1.75
C LEU A 43 11.16 0.64 -1.04
N LEU A 44 10.31 -0.22 -0.48
CA LEU A 44 9.18 0.20 0.35
C LEU A 44 9.61 0.17 1.82
N VAL A 45 9.65 1.34 2.46
CA VAL A 45 9.95 1.48 3.88
C VAL A 45 8.64 1.81 4.60
N LEU A 46 8.21 0.94 5.51
CA LEU A 46 6.96 1.08 6.27
C LEU A 46 7.30 1.14 7.77
N ASP A 47 7.28 2.33 8.34
CA ASP A 47 7.65 2.56 9.75
C ASP A 47 6.54 2.05 10.70
N ASP A 48 5.28 2.37 10.37
CA ASP A 48 4.09 2.02 11.18
C ASP A 48 3.81 0.51 11.27
N VAL A 49 4.43 -0.28 10.41
CA VAL A 49 4.23 -1.74 10.34
C VAL A 49 5.25 -2.48 11.21
N TRP A 50 6.33 -1.82 11.63
CA TRP A 50 7.39 -2.40 12.42
C TRP A 50 6.97 -2.68 13.87
N GLU A 51 6.11 -1.84 14.44
CA GLU A 51 5.60 -2.00 15.81
C GLU A 51 4.40 -2.96 15.90
N LEU A 52 3.85 -3.37 14.77
CA LEU A 52 2.77 -4.32 14.74
C LEU A 52 3.36 -5.74 14.82
N LYS A 53 2.84 -6.56 15.75
CA LYS A 53 3.13 -8.01 15.89
C LYS A 53 2.77 -8.86 14.65
N TRP A 54 2.67 -8.25 13.48
CA TRP A 54 2.25 -8.84 12.21
C TRP A 54 3.21 -9.91 11.70
N TRP A 55 4.47 -9.86 12.08
CA TRP A 55 5.49 -10.82 11.71
C TRP A 55 5.53 -12.06 12.62
N GLU A 56 4.76 -12.07 13.72
CA GLU A 56 4.74 -13.16 14.72
C GLU A 56 3.64 -14.20 14.48
N GLN A 57 2.86 -14.09 13.39
CA GLN A 57 1.82 -15.06 13.03
C GLN A 57 2.24 -15.84 11.78
N GLU A 58 2.80 -17.02 12.02
CA GLU A 58 3.09 -18.08 11.04
C GLU A 58 2.13 -19.25 11.26
#